data_AF-A0A5D4TV52-F1
#
_entry.id   AF-A0A5D4TV52-F1
#
_cell.length_a   1.000
_cell.length_b   1.000
_cell.length_c   1.000
_cell.angle_alpha   90.00
_cell.angle_beta   90.00
_cell.angle_gamma   90.00
#
_symmetry.space_group_name_H-M   'P 1'
#
loop_
_entity.id
_entity.type
_entity.pdbx_description
1 polymer ?
#
loop_
_entity_poly.entity_id
_entity_poly.type
_entity_poly.pdbx_seq_one_letter_code
_entity_poly.pdbx_strand_id
1 'polypeptide(L)'
;MDAVGRFFNLNHTYIALLKMAIQYTVTIAIFIGRLPEGLYSQFLRVLLWTAIYGANEFVTNHFGGLTYHRGWNYGWDIAFNLMMFIMLIIHYKRPLTAWVLTVPIIMTLWMIFDIPLSVLKE
;
A
#
# COMPACT_ATOMS: atom_id res chain seq x y z
N MET A 1 28.58 -5.48 4.13
CA MET A 1 27.48 -5.89 5.04
C MET A 1 27.70 -5.13 6.33
N ASP A 2 27.08 -3.95 6.39
CA ASP A 2 27.73 -2.77 6.96
C ASP A 2 27.41 -2.60 8.45
N ALA A 3 28.38 -2.06 9.21
CA ALA A 3 28.33 -1.88 10.66
C ALA A 3 27.07 -1.15 11.17
N VAL A 4 26.44 -0.35 10.30
CA VAL A 4 25.18 0.35 10.55
C VAL A 4 24.01 -0.63 10.76
N GLY A 5 23.95 -1.73 9.99
CA GLY A 5 22.88 -2.72 10.10
C GLY A 5 22.93 -3.54 11.40
N ARG A 6 24.13 -3.78 11.95
CA ARG A 6 24.31 -4.45 13.24
C ARG A 6 24.04 -3.54 14.44
N PHE A 7 24.31 -2.24 14.31
CA PHE A 7 24.08 -1.27 15.40
C PHE A 7 22.58 -1.05 15.67
N PHE A 8 21.76 -1.15 14.62
CA PHE A 8 20.34 -0.85 14.71
C PHE A 8 19.44 -2.05 14.98
N ASN A 9 19.91 -3.29 14.77
CA ASN A 9 19.16 -4.56 14.92
C ASN A 9 17.65 -4.40 14.60
N LEU A 10 17.35 -3.67 13.52
CA LEU A 10 15.99 -3.29 13.16
C LEU A 10 15.33 -4.54 12.62
N ASN A 11 14.70 -5.28 13.53
CA ASN A 11 13.87 -6.42 13.18
C ASN A 11 12.86 -5.97 12.11
N HIS A 12 12.54 -6.84 11.15
CA HIS A 12 11.63 -6.52 10.05
C HIS A 12 10.30 -5.89 10.54
N THR A 13 9.85 -6.29 11.73
CA THR A 13 8.72 -5.73 12.46
C THR A 13 8.87 -4.23 12.76
N TYR A 14 10.03 -3.77 13.26
CA TYR A 14 10.24 -2.35 13.56
C TYR A 14 10.19 -1.49 12.31
N ILE A 15 10.79 -1.97 11.21
CA ILE A 15 10.75 -1.27 9.93
C ILE A 15 9.31 -1.18 9.41
N ALA A 16 8.54 -2.27 9.51
CA ALA A 16 7.14 -2.29 9.12
C ALA A 16 6.29 -1.33 9.98
N LEU A 17 6.48 -1.33 11.30
CA LEU A 17 5.78 -0.41 12.21
C LEU A 17 6.11 1.06 11.91
N LEU A 18 7.38 1.37 11.62
CA LEU A 18 7.79 2.72 11.25
C LEU A 18 7.14 3.16 9.92
N LYS A 19 7.11 2.28 8.92
CA LYS A 19 6.40 2.53 7.66
C LYS A 19 4.91 2.80 7.91
N MET A 20 4.25 1.98 8.73
CA MET A 20 2.83 2.17 9.03
C MET A 20 2.55 3.47 9.78
N ALA A 21 3.33 3.78 10.82
CA ALA A 21 3.10 4.94 11.65
C ALA A 21 3.47 6.26 10.96
N ILE A 22 4.59 6.28 10.22
CA ILE A 22 5.12 7.51 9.62
C ILE A 22 4.77 7.59 8.14
N GLN A 23 5.23 6.63 7.33
CA GLN A 23 5.10 6.73 5.87
C GLN A 23 3.63 6.76 5.44
N TYR A 24 2.78 5.88 5.97
CA TYR A 24 1.36 5.86 5.59
C TYR A 24 0.60 7.06 6.12
N THR A 25 0.79 7.44 7.38
CA THR A 25 0.15 8.63 7.97
C THR A 25 0.51 9.91 7.20
N VAL A 26 1.79 10.11 6.87
CA VAL A 26 2.25 11.26 6.08
C VAL A 26 1.70 11.20 4.66
N THR A 27 1.69 10.02 4.03
CA THR A 27 1.10 9.84 2.69
C THR A 27 -0.36 10.26 2.68
N ILE A 28 -1.16 9.78 3.64
CA ILE A 28 -2.58 10.12 3.76
C ILE A 28 -2.76 11.62 4.03
N ALA A 29 -1.97 12.21 4.92
CA ALA A 29 -2.05 13.64 5.23
C ALA A 29 -1.79 14.51 3.99
N ILE A 30 -0.74 14.19 3.22
CA ILE A 30 -0.45 14.91 1.97
C ILE A 30 -1.54 14.63 0.94
N PHE A 31 -1.94 13.36 0.77
CA PHE A 31 -2.94 12.92 -0.21
C PHE A 31 -4.36 13.45 0.08
N ILE A 32 -4.76 13.70 1.31
CA ILE A 32 -6.07 14.29 1.60
C ILE A 32 -5.98 15.81 1.69
N GLY A 33 -4.92 16.34 2.32
CA GLY A 33 -4.81 17.78 2.63
C GLY A 33 -4.78 18.72 1.41
N ARG A 34 -4.52 18.20 0.20
CA ARG A 34 -4.60 18.96 -1.06
C ARG A 34 -5.44 18.23 -2.12
N LEU A 35 -6.52 17.57 -1.71
CA LEU A 35 -7.38 16.85 -2.65
C LEU A 35 -8.08 17.86 -3.58
N PRO A 36 -7.83 17.83 -4.89
CA PRO A 36 -8.47 18.75 -5.82
C PRO A 36 -9.96 18.40 -5.97
N GLU A 37 -10.80 19.40 -6.21
CA GLU A 37 -12.26 19.20 -6.27
C GLU A 37 -12.72 18.52 -7.59
N GLY A 38 -11.95 18.67 -8.67
CA GLY A 38 -12.26 18.09 -9.99
C GLY A 38 -11.94 16.59 -10.10
N LEU A 39 -12.84 15.83 -10.74
CA LEU A 39 -12.66 14.38 -10.99
C LEU A 39 -11.39 14.06 -11.78
N TYR A 40 -11.09 14.85 -12.81
CA TYR A 40 -9.85 14.69 -13.60
C TYR A 40 -8.60 14.93 -12.76
N SER A 41 -8.60 15.97 -11.93
CA SER A 41 -7.48 16.29 -11.04
C SER A 41 -7.32 15.24 -9.94
N GLN A 42 -8.42 14.65 -9.44
CA GLN A 42 -8.37 13.51 -8.50
C GLN A 42 -7.76 12.30 -9.18
N PHE A 43 -8.15 12.00 -10.42
CA PHE A 43 -7.59 10.89 -11.19
C PHE A 43 -6.08 11.06 -11.42
N LEU A 44 -5.63 12.25 -11.87
CA LEU A 44 -4.20 12.54 -12.02
C LEU A 44 -3.44 12.40 -10.71
N ARG A 45 -4.08 12.75 -9.59
CA ARG A 45 -3.47 12.62 -8.27
C ARG A 45 -3.30 11.16 -7.86
N VAL A 46 -4.32 10.35 -8.06
CA VAL A 46 -4.24 8.90 -7.86
C VAL A 46 -3.13 8.30 -8.72
N LEU A 47 -3.05 8.67 -10.00
CA LEU A 47 -2.04 8.17 -10.92
C LEU A 47 -0.62 8.59 -10.51
N LEU A 48 -0.41 9.85 -10.12
CA LEU A 48 0.87 10.34 -9.62
C LEU A 48 1.33 9.55 -8.38
N TRP A 49 0.45 9.39 -7.40
CA TRP A 49 0.79 8.66 -6.17
C TRP A 49 1.02 7.18 -6.42
N THR A 50 0.23 6.57 -7.30
CA THR A 50 0.45 5.19 -7.75
C THR A 50 1.81 5.06 -8.43
N ALA A 51 2.21 6.02 -9.27
CA ALA A 51 3.52 6.01 -9.92
C ALA A 51 4.68 6.14 -8.91
N ILE A 52 4.52 6.96 -7.86
CA ILE A 52 5.51 7.08 -6.78
C ILE A 52 5.66 5.76 -6.03
N TYR A 53 4.55 5.12 -5.65
CA TYR A 53 4.57 3.83 -4.95
C TYR A 53 5.11 2.71 -5.85
N GLY A 54 4.67 2.64 -7.11
CA GLY A 54 5.20 1.69 -8.09
C GLY A 54 6.71 1.87 -8.33
N ALA A 55 7.20 3.11 -8.42
CA ALA A 55 8.64 3.35 -8.53
C ALA A 55 9.40 2.88 -7.26
N ASN A 56 8.84 3.11 -6.07
CA ASN A 56 9.44 2.64 -4.81
C ASN A 56 9.48 1.10 -4.73
N GLU A 57 8.39 0.45 -5.11
CA GLU A 57 8.24 -1.00 -5.25
C GLU A 57 9.27 -1.56 -6.24
N PHE A 58 9.38 -0.96 -7.43
CA PHE A 58 10.35 -1.37 -8.45
C PHE A 58 11.79 -1.31 -7.94
N VAL A 59 12.15 -0.20 -7.29
CA VAL A 59 13.45 -0.04 -6.64
C VAL A 59 13.66 -1.11 -5.57
N THR A 60 12.69 -1.31 -4.68
CA THR A 60 12.79 -2.27 -3.56
C THR A 60 12.91 -3.71 -4.06
N ASN A 61 12.17 -4.09 -5.09
CA ASN A 61 12.26 -5.39 -5.73
C ASN A 61 13.64 -5.58 -6.40
N HIS A 62 14.15 -4.57 -7.11
CA HIS A 62 15.48 -4.63 -7.72
C HIS A 62 16.60 -4.82 -6.68
N PHE A 63 16.45 -4.26 -5.48
CA PHE A 63 17.37 -4.47 -4.35
C PHE A 63 17.10 -5.74 -3.54
N GLY A 64 16.16 -6.60 -3.96
CA GLY A 64 15.84 -7.86 -3.29
C GLY A 64 15.07 -7.70 -1.97
N GLY A 65 14.51 -6.52 -1.70
CA GLY A 65 13.74 -6.23 -0.48
C GLY A 65 12.26 -6.66 -0.56
N LEU A 66 11.77 -6.99 -1.76
CA LEU A 66 10.41 -7.47 -2.01
C LEU A 66 10.45 -8.70 -2.91
N THR A 67 9.83 -9.78 -2.45
CA THR A 67 9.70 -11.02 -3.22
C THR A 67 8.24 -11.29 -3.51
N TYR A 68 7.96 -11.54 -4.79
CA TYR A 68 6.63 -11.90 -5.24
C TYR A 68 6.35 -13.38 -4.95
N HIS A 69 5.22 -13.64 -4.28
CA HIS A 69 4.78 -14.98 -3.92
C HIS A 69 3.35 -15.21 -4.40
N ARG A 70 2.99 -16.47 -4.67
CA ARG A 70 1.61 -16.91 -4.99
C ARG A 70 0.98 -16.23 -6.21
N GLY A 71 1.78 -15.90 -7.22
CA GLY A 71 1.29 -15.27 -8.46
C GLY A 71 1.01 -13.77 -8.34
N TRP A 72 1.24 -13.17 -7.17
CA TRP A 72 1.30 -11.71 -7.05
C TRP A 72 2.44 -11.20 -7.91
N ASN A 73 2.22 -10.16 -8.70
CA ASN A 73 3.25 -9.56 -9.53
C ASN A 73 3.16 -8.04 -9.41
N TYR A 74 4.14 -7.34 -9.98
CA TYR A 74 4.20 -5.88 -9.95
C TYR A 74 2.92 -5.20 -10.48
N GLY A 75 2.23 -5.81 -11.45
CA GLY A 75 0.95 -5.30 -11.95
C GLY A 75 -0.17 -5.36 -10.91
N TRP A 76 -0.21 -6.41 -10.09
CA TRP A 76 -1.15 -6.51 -8.97
C TRP A 76 -0.86 -5.47 -7.88
N ASP A 77 0.41 -5.14 -7.65
CA ASP A 77 0.78 -4.06 -6.73
C ASP A 77 0.29 -2.69 -7.23
N ILE A 78 0.51 -2.38 -8.52
CA ILE A 78 -0.02 -1.15 -9.12
C ILE A 78 -1.55 -1.10 -9.01
N ALA A 79 -2.23 -2.21 -9.34
CA ALA A 79 -3.69 -2.28 -9.27
C ALA A 79 -4.20 -2.08 -7.83
N PHE A 80 -3.52 -2.67 -6.85
CA PHE A 80 -3.84 -2.51 -5.43
C PHE A 80 -3.61 -1.06 -4.96
N ASN A 81 -2.50 -0.43 -5.37
CA ASN A 81 -2.22 0.97 -5.06
C ASN A 81 -3.29 1.91 -5.65
N LEU A 82 -3.68 1.72 -6.92
CA LEU A 82 -4.78 2.47 -7.54
C LEU A 82 -6.08 2.34 -6.74
N MET A 83 -6.44 1.10 -6.42
CA MET A 83 -7.63 0.79 -5.63
C MET A 83 -7.59 1.45 -4.25
N MET A 84 -6.45 1.39 -3.55
CA MET A 84 -6.25 2.00 -2.23
C MET A 84 -6.42 3.52 -2.26
N PHE A 85 -5.83 4.21 -3.25
CA PHE A 85 -5.97 5.66 -3.37
C PHE A 85 -7.40 6.07 -3.75
N ILE A 86 -8.08 5.31 -4.62
CA ILE A 86 -9.51 5.53 -4.90
C ILE A 86 -10.34 5.35 -3.62
N MET A 87 -10.04 4.31 -2.85
CA MET A 87 -10.75 4.03 -1.61
C MET A 87 -10.54 5.12 -0.56
N LEU A 88 -9.34 5.70 -0.47
CA LEU A 88 -9.07 6.85 0.40
C LEU A 88 -9.96 8.05 0.05
N ILE A 89 -10.18 8.33 -1.24
CA ILE A 89 -11.08 9.41 -1.67
C ILE A 89 -12.53 9.11 -1.26
N ILE A 90 -12.99 7.87 -1.45
CA ILE A 90 -14.35 7.45 -1.06
C ILE A 90 -14.50 7.54 0.46
N HIS A 91 -13.52 7.06 1.22
CA HIS A 91 -13.52 7.09 2.68
C HIS A 91 -13.58 8.52 3.22
N TYR A 92 -12.82 9.44 2.62
CA TYR A 92 -12.85 10.86 3.01
C TYR A 92 -14.23 11.50 2.83
N LYS A 93 -14.96 11.14 1.76
CA LYS A 93 -16.31 11.67 1.50
C LYS A 93 -17.40 10.91 2.27
N ARG A 94 -17.29 9.59 2.39
CA ARG A 94 -18.29 8.68 2.96
C ARG A 94 -17.60 7.47 3.61
N PRO A 95 -17.19 7.56 4.88
CA PRO A 95 -16.40 6.51 5.53
C PRO A 95 -17.14 5.18 5.59
N LEU A 96 -18.44 5.18 5.90
CA LEU A 96 -19.26 3.96 5.97
C LEU A 96 -19.33 3.22 4.62
N THR A 97 -19.46 3.96 3.52
CA THR A 97 -19.48 3.38 2.18
C THR A 97 -18.15 2.73 1.84
N ALA A 98 -17.04 3.35 2.22
CA ALA A 98 -15.73 2.74 2.06
C ALA A 98 -15.64 1.42 2.82
N TRP A 99 -16.02 1.36 4.10
CA TRP A 99 -15.99 0.11 4.87
C TRP A 99 -16.77 -1.03 4.22
N VAL A 100 -17.98 -0.74 3.72
CA VAL A 100 -18.80 -1.76 3.02
C VAL A 100 -18.14 -2.23 1.73
N LEU A 101 -17.43 -1.35 1.01
CA LEU A 101 -16.74 -1.68 -0.23
C LEU A 101 -15.39 -2.40 0.00
N THR A 102 -14.69 -2.17 1.11
CA THR A 102 -13.40 -2.85 1.40
C THR A 102 -13.57 -4.31 1.72
N VAL A 103 -14.64 -4.69 2.43
CA VAL A 103 -14.90 -6.08 2.83
C VAL A 103 -14.94 -7.05 1.62
N PRO A 104 -15.73 -6.81 0.56
CA PRO A 104 -15.73 -7.69 -0.61
C PRO A 104 -14.42 -7.66 -1.39
N ILE A 105 -13.71 -6.52 -1.40
CA ILE A 105 -12.39 -6.40 -2.02
C ILE A 105 -11.39 -7.35 -1.33
N ILE A 106 -11.32 -7.31 0.01
CA ILE A 106 -10.41 -8.14 0.79
C ILE A 106 -10.74 -9.63 0.59
N MET A 107 -12.03 -9.98 0.62
CA MET A 107 -12.46 -11.36 0.37
C MET A 107 -12.07 -11.84 -1.03
N THR A 108 -12.24 -11.00 -2.05
CA THR A 108 -11.87 -11.32 -3.44
C THR A 108 -10.37 -11.56 -3.57
N LEU A 109 -9.55 -10.66 -3.03
CA LEU A 109 -8.09 -10.82 -3.03
C LEU A 109 -7.67 -12.09 -2.29
N TRP A 110 -8.30 -12.39 -1.16
CA TRP A 110 -8.02 -13.61 -0.41
C TRP A 110 -8.30 -14.86 -1.25
N MET A 111 -9.46 -14.92 -1.92
CA MET A 111 -9.80 -16.06 -2.78
C MET A 111 -8.86 -16.21 -3.99
N ILE A 112 -8.41 -15.09 -4.59
CA ILE A 112 -7.50 -15.12 -5.75
C ILE A 112 -6.11 -15.63 -5.36
N PHE A 113 -5.57 -15.19 -4.22
CA PHE A 113 -4.18 -15.48 -3.83
C PHE A 113 -4.04 -16.65 -2.85
N ASP A 114 -5.17 -17.28 -2.49
CA ASP A 114 -5.28 -18.43 -1.59
C ASP A 114 -4.37 -18.30 -0.36
N ILE A 115 -4.51 -17.15 0.32
CA ILE A 115 -3.62 -16.77 1.43
C ILE A 115 -3.89 -17.74 2.60
N PRO A 116 -2.90 -18.50 3.09
CA PRO A 116 -3.13 -19.49 4.12
C PRO A 116 -3.26 -18.78 5.46
N LEU A 117 -4.20 -19.27 6.26
CA LEU A 117 -4.41 -18.80 7.63
C LEU A 117 -3.17 -19.00 8.53
N SER A 118 -2.23 -19.87 8.15
CA SER A 118 -1.00 -20.08 8.90
C SER A 118 -0.11 -18.84 8.96
N VAL A 119 -0.23 -17.92 7.99
CA VAL A 119 0.56 -16.66 7.95
C VAL A 119 0.07 -15.64 8.98
N LEU A 120 -1.16 -15.80 9.49
CA LEU A 120 -1.73 -14.96 10.55
C LEU A 120 -1.39 -15.46 11.97
N LYS A 121 -0.70 -16.61 12.08
CA LYS A 121 -0.46 -17.30 13.33
C LYS A 121 0.92 -17.00 13.95
N GLU A 122 1.75 -16.22 13.26
CA GLU A 122 3.02 -15.66 13.74
C GLU A 122 2.92 -14.16 13.96
#